data_AF-A0A1I6Y0L1-F1
#
_entry.id   AF-A0A1I6Y0L1-F1
#
_cell.length_a   1.000
_cell.length_b   1.000
_cell.length_c   1.000
_cell.angle_alpha   90.00
_cell.angle_beta   90.00
_cell.angle_gamma   90.00
#
_symmetry.space_group_name_H-M   'P 1'
#
loop_
_entity.id
_entity.type
_entity.pdbx_description
1 polymer ?
#
loop_
_entity_poly.entity_id
_entity_poly.type
_entity_poly.pdbx_seq_one_letter_code
_entity_poly.pdbx_strand_id
1 'polypeptide(L)' 'MADNTTTSTTSTTTEESNSQSQQKVKFCPICGAQMYQGMRYGFLCWICPECDFDEPI' A
#
# COMPACT_ATOMS: atom_id res chain seq x y z
N MET A 1 26.66 -33.15 19.22
CA MET A 1 25.27 -32.98 19.69
C MET A 1 24.71 -31.81 18.91
N ALA A 2 23.90 -32.05 17.88
CA ALA A 2 23.29 -30.98 17.09
C ALA A 2 21.98 -31.50 16.51
N ASP A 3 20.94 -31.45 17.32
CA ASP A 3 19.57 -31.64 16.87
C ASP A 3 18.68 -30.76 17.74
N ASN A 4 18.03 -29.74 17.16
CA ASN A 4 16.57 -29.79 17.08
C ASN A 4 15.99 -28.69 16.19
N THR A 5 15.24 -29.18 15.23
CA THR A 5 14.16 -28.58 14.46
C THR A 5 13.27 -27.67 15.30
N THR A 6 13.02 -26.44 14.83
CA THR A 6 11.78 -25.71 15.11
C THR A 6 11.31 -25.03 13.83
N THR A 7 10.42 -25.76 13.17
CA THR A 7 9.21 -25.32 12.48
C THR A 7 8.89 -23.83 12.55
N SER A 8 8.79 -23.20 11.38
CA SER A 8 7.78 -22.19 10.99
C SER A 8 8.26 -21.61 9.65
N THR A 9 7.53 -21.57 8.55
CA THR A 9 6.18 -21.95 8.17
C THR A 9 6.26 -22.01 6.65
N THR A 10 5.58 -22.97 6.05
CA THR A 10 5.24 -23.03 4.61
C THR A 10 5.07 -21.64 3.98
N SER A 11 5.99 -21.24 3.11
CA SER A 11 5.72 -20.23 2.08
C SER A 11 4.92 -20.90 0.97
N THR A 12 3.65 -21.18 1.28
CA THR A 12 2.64 -21.53 0.29
C THR A 12 2.54 -20.38 -0.71
N THR A 13 2.66 -20.71 -1.99
CA THR A 13 1.88 -20.19 -3.12
C THR A 13 1.68 -18.67 -3.07
N THR A 14 2.22 -17.91 -4.01
CA THR A 14 1.48 -17.65 -5.24
C THR A 14 2.37 -16.85 -6.20
N GLU A 15 2.92 -17.51 -7.23
CA GLU A 15 3.30 -16.85 -8.48
C GLU A 15 2.00 -16.46 -9.22
N GLU A 16 1.22 -15.55 -8.64
CA GLU A 16 0.15 -14.89 -9.38
C GLU A 16 0.81 -13.74 -10.12
N SER A 17 0.69 -13.82 -11.43
CA SER A 17 0.86 -12.72 -12.36
C SER A 17 -0.06 -11.55 -11.96
N ASN A 18 0.28 -10.81 -10.90
CA ASN A 18 -0.46 -9.64 -10.48
C ASN A 18 0.17 -8.47 -11.24
N SER A 19 -0.42 -8.19 -12.41
CA SER A 19 -0.25 -6.96 -13.17
C SER A 19 0.21 -5.85 -12.24
N GLN A 20 1.49 -5.49 -12.37
CA GLN A 20 2.21 -4.52 -11.58
C GLN A 20 1.33 -3.29 -11.35
N SER A 21 0.55 -3.34 -10.28
CA SER A 21 -0.19 -2.21 -9.77
C SER A 21 0.90 -1.34 -9.19
N GLN A 22 1.53 -0.56 -10.07
CA GLN A 22 2.49 0.47 -9.68
C GLN A 22 1.71 1.32 -8.70
N GLN A 23 1.91 1.07 -7.41
CA GLN A 23 1.32 1.86 -6.34
C GLN A 23 1.79 3.27 -6.62
N LYS A 24 0.90 4.08 -7.17
CA LYS A 24 1.24 5.36 -7.79
C LYS A 24 1.50 6.35 -6.66
N VAL A 25 2.62 6.27 -5.97
CA VAL A 25 2.87 7.07 -4.76
C VAL A 25 2.76 8.55 -5.08
N LYS A 26 1.90 9.27 -4.35
CA LYS A 26 1.72 10.72 -4.45
C LYS A 26 2.04 11.37 -3.11
N PHE A 27 2.62 12.56 -3.17
CA PHE A 27 2.91 13.38 -1.99
C PHE A 27 2.02 14.62 -2.00
N CYS A 28 1.60 15.05 -0.83
CA CYS A 28 0.78 16.23 -0.65
C CYS A 28 1.60 17.47 -1.03
N PRO A 29 1.14 18.34 -1.94
CA PRO A 29 1.87 19.54 -2.34
C PRO A 29 1.93 20.61 -1.23
N ILE A 30 1.15 20.46 -0.15
CA ILE A 30 1.04 21.44 0.93
C ILE A 30 2.05 21.13 2.05
N CYS A 31 2.06 19.89 2.54
CA CYS A 31 2.88 19.47 3.69
C CYS A 31 3.99 18.47 3.34
N GLY A 32 3.99 17.90 2.12
CA GLY A 32 4.96 16.90 1.70
C GLY A 32 4.70 15.49 2.25
N ALA A 33 3.66 15.27 3.05
CA ALA A 33 3.30 13.94 3.54
C ALA A 33 2.85 13.02 2.40
N GLN A 34 3.09 11.71 2.54
CA GLN A 34 2.60 10.72 1.59
C GLN A 34 1.06 10.66 1.63
N MET A 35 0.44 10.78 0.46
CA MET A 35 -1.00 10.63 0.32
C MET A 35 -1.35 9.15 0.15
N TYR A 36 -2.54 8.77 0.59
CA TYR A 36 -3.08 7.43 0.39
C TYR A 36 -4.25 7.49 -0.59
N GLN A 37 -4.51 6.38 -1.29
CA GLN A 37 -5.69 6.26 -2.14
C GLN A 37 -6.88 5.83 -1.30
N GLY A 38 -7.98 6.56 -1.40
CA GLY A 38 -9.25 6.17 -0.79
C GLY A 38 -10.42 6.56 -1.67
N MET A 39 -11.59 5.97 -1.40
CA MET A 39 -12.84 6.39 -2.06
C MET A 39 -13.45 7.56 -1.29
N ARG A 40 -13.60 8.70 -1.96
CA ARG A 40 -14.37 9.86 -1.47
C ARG A 40 -15.45 10.18 -2.49
N TYR A 41 -16.67 10.41 -2.02
CA TYR A 41 -17.81 10.78 -2.86
C TYR A 41 -18.08 9.85 -4.08
N GLY A 42 -17.65 8.58 -3.99
CA GLY A 42 -17.82 7.58 -5.06
C GLY A 42 -16.68 7.50 -6.09
N PHE A 43 -15.59 8.25 -5.92
CA PHE A 43 -14.42 8.20 -6.79
C PHE A 43 -13.12 8.01 -6.02
N LEU A 44 -12.09 7.47 -6.69
CA LEU A 44 -10.78 7.24 -6.10
C LEU A 44 -10.01 8.56 -6.04
N CYS A 45 -9.64 8.96 -4.81
CA CYS A 45 -8.91 10.19 -4.52
C CYS A 45 -7.60 9.89 -3.83
N TRP A 46 -6.64 10.78 -4.05
CA TRP A 46 -5.51 10.99 -3.16
C TRP A 46 -5.97 11.77 -1.96
N ILE A 47 -5.79 11.22 -0.77
CA ILE A 47 -6.20 11.84 0.49
C ILE A 47 -4.95 12.03 1.34
N CYS A 48 -4.75 13.26 1.82
CA CYS A 48 -3.67 13.58 2.74
C CYS A 48 -4.14 13.44 4.19
N PRO A 49 -3.45 12.67 5.05
CA PRO A 49 -3.84 12.48 6.45
C PRO A 49 -3.57 13.71 7.34
N GLU A 50 -2.67 14.60 6.93
CA GLU A 50 -2.25 15.76 7.74
C GLU A 50 -3.11 17.00 7.50
N CYS A 51 -3.43 17.27 6.22
CA CYS A 51 -4.09 18.52 5.81
C CYS A 51 -5.53 18.31 5.33
N ASP A 52 -6.03 17.07 5.34
CA ASP A 52 -7.31 16.64 4.74
C ASP A 52 -7.47 17.06 3.27
N PHE A 53 -6.36 17.28 2.57
CA PHE A 53 -6.36 17.63 1.15
C PHE A 53 -6.74 16.40 0.32
N ASP A 54 -7.85 16.51 -0.42
CA ASP A 54 -8.31 15.51 -1.37
C ASP A 54 -8.12 15.98 -2.82
N GLU A 55 -7.57 15.10 -3.66
CA GLU A 55 -7.43 15.35 -5.10
C GLU A 55 -7.79 14.10 -5.90
N PRO A 56 -8.57 14.20 -6.99
CA PRO A 56 -8.88 13.05 -7.84
C PRO A 56 -7.62 12.43 -8.46
N ILE A 57 -7.66 11.12 -8.75
CA ILE A 57 -6.54 10.37 -9.37
C ILE A 57 -6.32 10.67 -10.85
#